data_AF-A0A7Y5WUA1-F1
#
_entry.id   AF-A0A7Y5WUA1-F1
#
_cell.length_a   1.000
_cell.length_b   1.000
_cell.length_c   1.000
_cell.angle_alpha   90.00
_cell.angle_beta   90.00
_cell.angle_gamma   90.00
#
_symmetry.space_group_name_H-M   'P 1'
#
loop_
_entity.id
_entity.type
_entity.pdbx_description
1 polymer ?
#
loop_
_entity_poly.entity_id
_entity_poly.type
_entity_poly.pdbx_seq_one_letter_code
_entity_poly.pdbx_strand_id
1 'polypeptide(L)'
;MLDGTASGAERELVIHPPAIVPVARPLDLASAEQATWDELAPLALAERTLTPSTSTAFRHLCEAIVMRREIARTIATDGLSIDTPLGLKAHPLLTQYRGLTQRVEAGMLRFRLSPIGKPLIEDPKKTEGDGFDDLDDPTDDDDDDAVN
;
A
#
# COMPACT_ATOMS: atom_id res chain seq x y z
N MET A 1 3.90 -10.30 -54.85
CA MET A 1 3.36 -8.92 -54.85
C MET A 1 2.63 -8.74 -53.53
N LEU A 2 3.21 -7.94 -52.65
CA LEU A 2 2.70 -7.61 -51.32
C LEU A 2 2.07 -6.23 -51.45
N ASP A 3 0.81 -6.07 -51.05
CA ASP A 3 0.27 -4.74 -50.70
C ASP A 3 -0.50 -4.86 -49.39
N GLY A 4 0.22 -4.61 -48.30
CA GLY A 4 -0.32 -4.36 -46.98
C GLY A 4 -0.50 -2.86 -46.79
N THR A 5 -1.70 -2.36 -47.06
CA THR A 5 -2.12 -0.99 -46.75
C THR A 5 -2.56 -0.91 -45.28
N ALA A 6 -1.59 -1.00 -44.35
CA ALA A 6 -1.82 -0.54 -42.99
C ALA A 6 -1.88 0.99 -43.02
N SER A 7 -3.12 1.50 -42.97
CA SER A 7 -3.49 2.91 -42.93
C SER A 7 -2.68 3.66 -41.86
N GLY A 8 -2.05 4.78 -42.26
CA GLY A 8 -1.20 5.61 -41.42
C GLY A 8 -1.85 6.17 -40.15
N ALA A 9 -3.16 5.99 -39.96
CA ALA A 9 -3.88 6.38 -38.75
C ALA A 9 -3.50 5.54 -37.51
N GLU A 10 -3.02 4.31 -37.67
CA GLU A 10 -2.75 3.42 -36.53
C GLU A 10 -1.37 3.63 -35.89
N ARG A 11 -0.45 4.34 -36.56
CA ARG A 11 0.92 4.57 -36.06
C ARG A 11 1.10 5.85 -35.23
N GLU A 12 0.13 6.77 -35.24
CA GLU A 12 0.29 8.09 -34.61
C GLU A 12 -0.16 8.15 -33.13
N LEU A 13 -0.83 7.11 -32.63
CA LEU A 13 -1.28 6.99 -31.24
C LEU A 13 -0.15 6.69 -30.22
N VAL A 14 1.10 6.59 -30.66
CA VAL A 14 2.22 6.13 -29.82
C VAL A 14 2.97 7.28 -29.12
N ILE A 15 2.79 8.55 -29.51
CA ILE A 15 3.78 9.59 -29.17
C ILE A 15 3.35 10.54 -28.03
N HIS A 16 2.06 10.63 -27.69
CA HIS A 16 1.61 11.51 -26.61
C HIS A 16 0.71 10.78 -25.61
N PRO A 17 1.19 10.49 -24.39
CA PRO A 17 0.29 10.04 -23.34
C PRO A 17 -0.76 11.14 -23.10
N PRO A 18 -2.04 10.78 -22.87
CA PRO A 18 -3.09 11.75 -22.65
C PRO A 18 -2.72 12.65 -21.46
N ALA A 19 -3.02 13.94 -21.59
CA ALA A 19 -2.80 14.91 -20.53
C ALA A 19 -3.48 14.45 -19.24
N ILE A 20 -2.78 14.58 -18.10
CA ILE A 20 -3.36 14.28 -16.79
C ILE A 20 -4.44 15.35 -16.54
N VAL A 21 -5.71 14.96 -16.67
CA VAL A 21 -6.84 15.83 -16.35
C VAL A 21 -6.98 15.86 -14.83
N PRO A 22 -6.90 17.02 -14.18
CA PRO A 22 -7.10 17.11 -12.74
C PRO A 22 -8.52 16.67 -12.40
N VAL A 23 -8.64 15.66 -11.55
CA VAL A 23 -9.93 15.19 -11.02
C VAL A 23 -10.22 15.96 -9.74
N ALA A 24 -11.26 16.78 -9.76
CA ALA A 24 -11.69 17.52 -8.60
C ALA A 24 -12.25 16.57 -7.52
N ARG A 25 -11.99 16.91 -6.26
CA ARG A 25 -12.59 16.22 -5.11
C ARG A 25 -14.11 16.41 -5.11
N PRO A 26 -14.91 15.35 -4.88
CA PRO A 26 -16.35 15.48 -4.68
C PRO A 26 -16.67 16.36 -3.47
N LEU A 27 -17.64 17.26 -3.62
CA LEU A 27 -17.99 18.27 -2.61
C LEU A 27 -18.74 17.68 -1.40
N ASP A 28 -19.29 16.49 -1.53
CA ASP A 28 -20.15 15.83 -0.55
C ASP A 28 -19.42 14.84 0.36
N LEU A 29 -18.09 14.76 0.26
CA LEU A 29 -17.26 13.97 1.15
C LEU A 29 -17.25 14.54 2.56
N ALA A 30 -17.32 13.68 3.58
CA ALA A 30 -17.09 14.07 4.96
C ALA A 30 -15.64 14.52 5.17
N SER A 31 -15.38 15.34 6.20
CA SER A 31 -14.04 15.91 6.46
C SER A 31 -12.91 14.86 6.50
N ALA A 32 -13.14 13.72 7.15
CA ALA A 32 -12.17 12.63 7.22
C ALA A 32 -11.91 11.95 5.86
N GLU A 33 -12.93 11.88 5.01
CA GLU A 33 -12.84 11.31 3.67
C GLU A 33 -12.12 12.28 2.73
N GLN A 34 -12.33 13.60 2.91
CA GLN A 34 -11.59 14.63 2.20
C GLN A 34 -10.09 14.56 2.51
N ALA A 35 -9.73 14.40 3.79
CA ALA A 35 -8.32 14.22 4.18
C ALA A 35 -7.70 12.97 3.51
N THR A 36 -8.46 11.87 3.45
CA THR A 36 -8.01 10.65 2.77
C THR A 36 -7.87 10.85 1.25
N TRP A 37 -8.80 11.60 0.64
CA TRP A 37 -8.72 11.98 -0.76
C TRP A 37 -7.46 12.80 -1.04
N ASP A 38 -7.19 13.81 -0.21
CA ASP A 38 -6.05 14.73 -0.40
C ASP A 38 -4.70 14.03 -0.25
N GLU A 39 -4.63 13.01 0.59
CA GLU A 39 -3.45 12.17 0.77
C GLU A 39 -3.22 11.27 -0.46
N LEU A 40 -4.27 10.60 -0.96
CA LEU A 40 -4.12 9.53 -1.94
C LEU A 40 -4.30 9.97 -3.40
N ALA A 41 -5.09 11.01 -3.66
CA ALA A 41 -5.41 11.46 -5.01
C ALA A 41 -4.17 11.89 -5.81
N PRO A 42 -3.19 12.62 -5.23
CA PRO A 42 -1.96 12.97 -5.97
C PRO A 42 -1.19 11.73 -6.44
N LEU A 43 -1.14 10.68 -5.61
CA LEU A 43 -0.47 9.42 -5.93
C LEU A 43 -1.22 8.67 -7.05
N ALA A 44 -2.54 8.59 -6.96
CA ALA A 44 -3.35 7.93 -7.99
C ALA A 44 -3.37 8.70 -9.33
N LEU A 45 -3.26 10.03 -9.29
CA LEU A 45 -3.08 10.87 -10.48
C LEU A 45 -1.71 10.66 -11.13
N ALA A 46 -0.63 10.57 -10.33
CA ALA A 46 0.71 10.28 -10.81
C ALA A 46 0.79 8.91 -11.51
N GLU A 47 0.07 7.91 -10.98
CA GLU A 47 -0.07 6.58 -11.57
C GLU A 47 -1.07 6.52 -12.75
N ARG A 48 -1.74 7.64 -13.07
CA ARG A 48 -2.78 7.76 -14.11
C ARG A 48 -3.96 6.80 -13.93
N THR A 49 -4.23 6.38 -12.69
CA THR A 49 -5.36 5.50 -12.35
C THR A 49 -6.59 6.29 -11.90
N LEU A 50 -6.39 7.49 -11.34
CA LEU A 50 -7.46 8.43 -11.05
C LEU A 50 -7.77 9.30 -12.28
N THR A 51 -8.95 9.09 -12.84
CA THR A 51 -9.50 9.81 -13.99
C THR A 51 -10.94 10.22 -13.67
N PRO A 52 -11.57 11.11 -14.47
CA PRO A 52 -12.98 11.45 -14.26
C PRO A 52 -13.89 10.21 -14.22
N SER A 53 -13.60 9.17 -15.01
CA SER A 53 -14.38 7.93 -15.04
C SER A 53 -14.15 7.02 -13.83
N THR A 54 -13.01 7.12 -13.16
CA THR A 54 -12.70 6.33 -11.95
C THR A 54 -12.90 7.10 -10.64
N SER A 55 -13.27 8.39 -10.72
CA SER A 55 -13.50 9.27 -9.57
C SER A 55 -14.50 8.72 -8.54
N THR A 56 -15.63 8.16 -8.98
CA THR A 56 -16.63 7.54 -8.09
C THR A 56 -16.07 6.32 -7.36
N ALA A 57 -15.26 5.50 -8.04
CA ALA A 57 -14.62 4.35 -7.41
C ALA A 57 -13.56 4.79 -6.38
N PHE A 58 -12.86 5.89 -6.65
CA PHE A 58 -11.89 6.48 -5.73
C PHE A 58 -12.55 7.10 -4.50
N ARG A 59 -13.71 7.73 -4.69
CA ARG A 59 -14.57 8.20 -3.60
C ARG A 59 -14.94 7.04 -2.66
N HIS A 60 -15.46 5.94 -3.19
CA HIS A 60 -15.82 4.77 -2.37
C HIS A 60 -14.61 4.17 -1.62
N LEU A 61 -13.41 4.27 -2.18
CA LEU A 61 -12.19 3.89 -1.47
C LEU A 61 -11.93 4.80 -0.26
N CYS A 62 -12.07 6.12 -0.41
CA CYS A 62 -11.90 7.08 0.68
C CYS A 62 -12.91 6.82 1.82
N GLU A 63 -14.19 6.63 1.46
CA GLU A 63 -15.27 6.27 2.40
C GLU A 63 -14.95 4.96 3.13
N ALA A 64 -14.54 3.92 2.40
CA ALA A 64 -14.22 2.61 2.97
C ALA A 64 -13.01 2.67 3.93
N ILE A 65 -11.99 3.49 3.63
CA ILE A 65 -10.83 3.69 4.51
C ILE A 65 -11.26 4.33 5.83
N VAL A 66 -12.07 5.39 5.77
CA VAL A 66 -12.55 6.10 6.96
C VAL A 66 -13.40 5.18 7.82
N MET A 67 -14.40 4.53 7.22
CA MET A 67 -15.28 3.61 7.94
C MET A 67 -14.51 2.45 8.58
N ARG A 68 -13.49 1.91 7.88
CA ARG A 68 -12.62 0.86 8.44
C ARG A 68 -11.85 1.37 9.67
N ARG A 69 -11.31 2.60 9.62
CA ARG A 69 -10.59 3.23 10.74
C ARG A 69 -11.50 3.46 11.95
N GLU A 70 -12.75 3.85 11.71
CA GLU A 70 -13.75 4.02 12.78
C GLU A 70 -14.09 2.68 13.45
N ILE A 71 -14.41 1.65 12.66
CA ILE A 71 -14.69 0.32 13.19
C ILE A 71 -13.48 -0.24 13.97
N ALA A 72 -12.27 -0.04 13.45
CA ALA A 72 -11.05 -0.45 14.16
C ALA A 72 -10.92 0.24 15.53
N ARG A 73 -11.28 1.52 15.62
CA ARG A 73 -11.25 2.30 16.87
C ARG A 73 -12.32 1.81 17.86
N THR A 74 -13.52 1.48 17.38
CA THR A 74 -14.56 0.88 18.20
C THR A 74 -14.10 -0.46 18.76
N ILE A 75 -13.60 -1.36 17.91
CA ILE A 75 -13.08 -2.66 18.35
C ILE A 75 -11.90 -2.50 19.33
N ALA A 76 -11.03 -1.52 19.13
CA ALA A 76 -9.92 -1.25 20.04
C ALA A 76 -10.39 -0.76 21.43
N THR A 77 -11.52 -0.04 21.49
CA THR A 77 -12.12 0.42 22.74
C THR A 77 -12.88 -0.70 23.45
N ASP A 78 -13.69 -1.46 22.70
CA ASP A 78 -14.61 -2.46 23.24
C ASP A 78 -13.93 -3.82 23.50
N GLY A 79 -12.80 -4.06 22.84
CA GLY A 79 -12.09 -5.34 22.84
C GLY A 79 -12.53 -6.28 21.70
N LEU A 80 -11.71 -7.29 21.44
CA LEU A 80 -12.00 -8.31 20.40
C LEU A 80 -13.17 -9.23 20.75
N SER A 81 -13.51 -9.30 22.04
CA SER A 81 -14.60 -10.09 22.56
C SER A 81 -15.40 -9.26 23.56
N ILE A 82 -16.72 -9.36 23.46
CA ILE A 82 -17.67 -8.68 24.34
C ILE A 82 -18.36 -9.70 25.24
N ASP A 83 -18.55 -9.34 26.51
CA ASP A 83 -19.34 -10.15 27.42
C ASP A 83 -20.82 -9.99 27.09
N THR A 84 -21.53 -11.10 26.99
CA THR A 84 -22.97 -11.13 26.71
C THR A 84 -23.66 -11.98 27.76
N PRO A 85 -24.98 -11.84 27.98
CA PRO A 85 -25.71 -12.69 28.91
C PRO A 85 -25.59 -14.20 28.62
N LEU A 86 -25.12 -14.58 27.43
CA LEU A 86 -24.90 -15.96 26.97
C LEU A 86 -23.42 -16.37 26.98
N GLY A 87 -22.53 -15.55 27.54
CA GLY A 87 -21.08 -15.74 27.59
C GLY A 87 -20.29 -14.84 26.63
N LEU A 88 -18.97 -15.01 26.65
CA LEU A 88 -18.02 -14.24 25.84
C LEU A 88 -18.21 -14.52 24.35
N LYS A 89 -18.45 -13.48 23.54
CA LYS A 89 -18.60 -13.58 22.08
C LYS A 89 -17.66 -12.65 21.36
N ALA A 90 -17.28 -13.01 20.14
CA ALA A 90 -16.51 -12.14 19.26
C ALA A 90 -17.24 -10.82 19.00
N HIS A 91 -16.50 -9.74 18.89
CA HIS A 91 -17.04 -8.41 18.65
C HIS A 91 -17.85 -8.38 17.33
N PRO A 92 -19.11 -7.90 17.33
CA PRO A 92 -20.02 -8.01 16.19
C PRO A 92 -19.48 -7.33 14.93
N LEU A 93 -18.68 -6.26 15.09
CA LEU A 93 -18.08 -5.51 13.98
C LEU A 93 -16.89 -6.21 13.31
N LEU A 94 -16.37 -7.34 13.83
CA LEU A 94 -15.19 -8.00 13.24
C LEU A 94 -15.46 -8.48 11.81
N THR A 95 -16.69 -8.91 11.51
CA THR A 95 -17.08 -9.35 10.17
C THR A 95 -17.08 -8.18 9.19
N GLN A 96 -17.66 -7.04 9.57
CA GLN A 96 -17.69 -5.82 8.77
C GLN A 96 -16.28 -5.26 8.57
N TYR A 97 -15.46 -5.28 9.62
CA TYR A 97 -14.06 -4.88 9.56
C TYR A 97 -13.29 -5.69 8.52
N ARG A 98 -13.40 -7.03 8.55
CA ARG A 98 -12.75 -7.91 7.57
C ARG A 98 -13.20 -7.60 6.14
N GLY A 99 -14.50 -7.42 5.92
CA GLY A 99 -15.04 -7.09 4.60
C GLY A 99 -14.55 -5.73 4.08
N LEU A 100 -14.47 -4.72 4.95
CA LEU A 100 -13.93 -3.40 4.59
C LEU A 100 -12.42 -3.46 4.32
N THR A 101 -11.65 -4.23 5.09
CA THR A 101 -10.23 -4.43 4.83
C THR A 101 -9.98 -4.97 3.42
N GLN A 102 -10.70 -6.01 3.02
CA GLN A 102 -10.60 -6.58 1.67
C GLN A 102 -10.99 -5.57 0.57
N ARG A 103 -12.05 -4.78 0.78
CA ARG A 103 -12.46 -3.73 -0.18
C ARG A 103 -11.42 -2.63 -0.30
N VAL A 104 -10.83 -2.21 0.81
CA VAL A 104 -9.77 -1.22 0.79
C VAL A 104 -8.55 -1.77 0.07
N GLU A 105 -8.09 -2.99 0.37
CA GLU A 105 -6.97 -3.62 -0.34
C GLU A 105 -7.22 -3.69 -1.84
N ALA A 106 -8.40 -4.12 -2.27
CA ALA A 106 -8.78 -4.14 -3.68
C ALA A 106 -8.76 -2.74 -4.32
N GLY A 107 -9.22 -1.71 -3.60
CA GLY A 107 -9.16 -0.33 -4.06
C GLY A 107 -7.72 0.20 -4.16
N MET A 108 -6.89 -0.06 -3.14
CA MET A 108 -5.47 0.33 -3.14
C MET A 108 -4.71 -0.31 -4.32
N LEU A 109 -5.04 -1.56 -4.66
CA LEU A 109 -4.51 -2.23 -5.85
C LEU A 109 -5.03 -1.60 -7.15
N ARG A 110 -6.34 -1.37 -7.24
CA ARG A 110 -6.97 -0.77 -8.43
C ARG A 110 -6.36 0.57 -8.81
N PHE A 111 -5.98 1.37 -7.82
CA PHE A 111 -5.38 2.68 -8.03
C PHE A 111 -3.84 2.70 -7.97
N ARG A 112 -3.18 1.54 -7.91
CA ARG A 112 -1.70 1.41 -7.83
C ARG A 112 -1.07 2.16 -6.66
N LEU A 113 -1.81 2.23 -5.57
CA LEU A 113 -1.37 2.83 -4.30
C LEU A 113 -0.63 1.80 -3.42
N SER A 114 -0.85 0.50 -3.68
CA SER A 114 -0.07 -0.56 -3.04
C SER A 114 1.33 -0.67 -3.68
N PRO A 115 2.40 -0.93 -2.90
CA PRO A 115 3.77 -1.04 -3.42
C PRO A 115 4.05 -2.28 -4.28
N ILE A 116 3.02 -3.03 -4.69
CA ILE A 116 3.19 -4.24 -5.50
C ILE A 116 3.77 -3.87 -6.87
N GLY A 117 4.99 -4.33 -7.13
CA GLY A 117 5.71 -4.14 -8.40
C GLY A 117 6.47 -2.82 -8.53
N LYS A 118 6.53 -1.98 -7.48
CA LYS A 118 7.43 -0.82 -7.44
C LYS A 118 8.80 -1.28 -6.91
N PRO A 119 9.93 -0.83 -7.48
CA PRO A 119 11.24 -1.13 -6.90
C PRO A 119 11.23 -0.60 -5.46
N LEU A 120 11.43 -1.50 -4.48
CA LEU A 120 11.70 -1.09 -3.12
C LEU A 120 12.99 -0.27 -3.15
N ILE A 121 13.00 0.82 -2.37
CA ILE A 121 14.16 1.72 -2.25
C ILE A 121 15.41 0.84 -2.08
N GLU A 122 16.37 0.97 -2.99
CA GLU A 122 17.65 0.28 -2.87
C GLU A 122 18.27 0.70 -1.53
N ASP A 123 18.63 -0.28 -0.71
CA ASP A 123 19.25 -0.01 0.59
C ASP A 123 20.43 0.96 0.40
N PRO A 124 20.61 1.93 1.33
CA PRO A 124 21.74 2.84 1.25
C PRO A 124 23.00 2.00 1.16
N LYS A 125 23.71 2.13 0.02
CA LYS A 125 24.92 1.37 -0.30
C LYS A 125 25.84 1.43 0.91
N LYS A 126 25.99 0.30 1.61
CA LYS A 126 26.88 0.16 2.76
C LYS A 126 28.24 0.64 2.28
N THR A 127 28.69 1.78 2.80
CA THR A 127 30.01 2.29 2.47
C THR A 127 30.96 1.31 3.14
N GLU A 128 31.63 0.47 2.34
CA GLU A 128 32.67 -0.43 2.82
C GLU A 128 33.77 0.43 3.43
N GLY A 129 33.86 0.43 4.76
CA GLY A 129 34.85 1.24 5.46
C GLY A 129 34.44 1.59 6.88
N ASP A 130 34.02 0.61 7.68
CA ASP A 130 34.36 0.65 9.10
C ASP A 130 34.62 -0.79 9.55
N GLY A 131 35.89 -1.15 9.46
CA GLY A 131 36.40 -2.47 9.80
C GLY A 131 36.21 -2.69 11.29
N PHE A 132 35.31 -3.60 11.63
CA PHE A 132 35.26 -4.22 12.94
C PHE A 132 36.29 -5.36 12.94
N ASP A 133 37.57 -4.99 12.92
CA ASP A 133 38.71 -5.90 12.82
C ASP A 133 39.73 -5.47 13.88
N ASP A 134 39.37 -5.69 15.16
CA ASP A 134 40.30 -5.67 16.31
C ASP A 134 39.58 -6.13 17.60
N LEU A 135 38.97 -7.31 17.54
CA LEU A 135 38.81 -8.14 18.73
C LEU A 135 39.69 -9.37 18.53
N ASP A 136 40.99 -9.10 18.62
CA ASP A 136 42.03 -10.08 18.92
C ASP A 136 41.61 -10.73 20.25
N ASP A 137 41.03 -11.92 20.15
CA ASP A 137 40.68 -12.79 21.29
C ASP A 137 41.92 -13.66 21.56
N PRO A 138 42.74 -13.35 22.58
CA PRO A 138 43.82 -14.23 22.96
C PRO A 138 43.18 -15.43 23.68
N THR A 139 42.80 -16.46 22.93
CA THR A 139 42.54 -17.75 23.55
C THR A 139 43.87 -18.28 24.06
N ASP A 140 44.04 -18.04 25.35
CA ASP A 140 44.98 -18.63 26.28
C ASP A 140 45.26 -20.12 25.99
N ASP A 141 46.54 -20.45 26.20
CA ASP A 141 47.10 -21.78 26.43
C ASP A 141 46.18 -22.69 27.25
N ASP A 142 46.09 -23.96 26.87
CA ASP A 142 46.27 -25.07 27.83
C ASP A 142 46.49 -26.41 27.09
N ASP A 143 47.73 -26.89 27.24
CA ASP A 143 48.16 -28.29 27.36
C ASP A 143 47.64 -29.35 26.37
N ASP A 144 48.46 -29.68 25.37
CA ASP A 144 48.56 -31.06 24.88
C ASP A 144 49.97 -31.34 24.34
N ASP A 145 50.83 -31.94 25.16
CA ASP A 145 51.78 -32.96 24.71
C ASP A 145 52.40 -33.70 25.90
N ALA A 146 51.82 -34.85 26.19
CA ALA A 146 52.50 -35.92 26.90
C ALA A 146 53.29 -36.76 25.90
N VAL A 147 54.62 -36.89 26.05
CA VAL A 147 55.34 -38.17 25.81
C VAL A 147 56.81 -38.12 26.25
N ASN A 148 57.10 -38.94 27.26
CA ASN A 148 58.31 -39.75 27.53
C ASN A 148 59.72 -39.12 27.38
#